data_AF-A0A7S4M4S1-F1
#
_entry.id   AF-A0A7S4M4S1-F1
#
_cell.length_a   1.000
_cell.length_b   1.000
_cell.length_c   1.000
_cell.angle_alpha   90.00
_cell.angle_beta   90.00
_cell.angle_gamma   90.00
#
_symmetry.space_group_name_H-M   'P 1'
#
loop_
_entity.id
_entity.type
_entity.pdbx_description
1 polymer ?
#
loop_
_entity_poly.entity_id
_entity_poly.type
_entity_poly.pdbx_seq_one_letter_code
_entity_poly.pdbx_strand_id
1 'polypeptide(L)'
;IQNDSWRIALWFYTLLFLGIGTALIYPVIQAAVSDEVPAAWRGVGIGIYRFCRDMGYVVGALVAGFFLHKSVAILVASFLLLLCSVLILTLFVPKQRPKEITSEQ
;
A
#
# COMPACT_ATOMS: atom_id res chain seq x y z
N ILE A 1 -4.58 -24.90 33.03
CA ILE A 1 -4.73 -24.48 31.62
C ILE A 1 -5.59 -23.22 31.63
N GLN A 2 -4.97 -22.05 31.53
CA GLN A 2 -5.67 -20.76 31.55
C GLN A 2 -6.44 -20.59 30.23
N ASN A 3 -7.74 -20.29 30.29
CA ASN A 3 -8.59 -20.19 29.10
C ASN A 3 -8.36 -18.85 28.37
N ASP A 4 -7.37 -18.81 27.48
CA ASP A 4 -6.96 -17.62 26.72
C ASP A 4 -7.81 -17.38 25.44
N SER A 5 -9.00 -17.98 25.35
CA SER A 5 -9.87 -17.93 24.16
C SER A 5 -10.20 -16.51 23.67
N TRP A 6 -10.30 -15.54 24.59
CA TRP A 6 -10.55 -14.13 24.25
C TRP A 6 -9.37 -13.48 23.51
N ARG A 7 -8.12 -13.89 23.83
CA ARG A 7 -6.92 -13.42 23.12
C ARG A 7 -6.93 -13.90 21.68
N ILE A 8 -7.25 -15.18 21.48
CA ILE A 8 -7.35 -15.79 20.14
C ILE A 8 -8.42 -15.08 19.31
N ALA A 9 -9.57 -14.78 19.90
CA ALA A 9 -10.61 -14.00 19.23
C ALA A 9 -10.11 -12.61 18.79
N LEU A 10 -9.40 -11.89 19.66
CA LEU A 10 -8.80 -10.59 19.31
C LEU A 10 -7.79 -10.71 18.16
N TRP A 11 -6.87 -11.69 18.22
CA TRP A 11 -5.93 -11.94 17.12
C TRP A 11 -6.66 -12.22 15.80
N PHE A 12 -7.72 -13.02 15.84
CA PHE A 12 -8.52 -13.34 14.67
C PHE A 12 -9.17 -12.08 14.07
N TYR A 13 -9.82 -11.26 14.89
CA TYR A 13 -10.41 -10.01 14.42
C TYR A 13 -9.37 -9.05 13.87
N THR A 14 -8.22 -8.87 14.54
CA THR A 14 -7.12 -8.03 14.04
C THR A 14 -6.63 -8.49 12.67
N LEU A 15 -6.37 -9.79 12.51
CA LEU A 15 -5.92 -10.35 11.24
C LEU A 15 -7.00 -10.25 10.16
N LEU A 16 -8.27 -10.41 10.52
CA LEU A 16 -9.40 -10.25 9.59
C LEU A 16 -9.49 -8.82 9.06
N PHE A 17 -9.49 -7.81 9.95
CA PHE A 17 -9.51 -6.41 9.53
C PHE A 17 -8.27 -6.00 8.74
N LEU A 18 -7.09 -6.49 9.16
CA LEU A 18 -5.85 -6.28 8.43
C LEU A 18 -5.91 -6.90 7.02
N GLY A 19 -6.40 -8.13 6.91
CA GLY A 19 -6.59 -8.84 5.65
C GLY A 19 -7.54 -8.10 4.72
N ILE A 20 -8.70 -7.68 5.22
CA ILE A 20 -9.67 -6.89 4.45
C ILE A 20 -9.04 -5.59 3.96
N GLY A 21 -8.35 -4.85 4.84
CA GLY A 21 -7.68 -3.60 4.47
C GLY A 21 -6.67 -3.81 3.34
N THR A 22 -5.81 -4.82 3.45
CA THR A 22 -4.80 -5.12 2.42
C THR A 22 -5.40 -5.60 1.09
N ALA A 23 -6.48 -6.38 1.13
CA ALA A 23 -7.15 -6.88 -0.07
C ALA A 23 -7.78 -5.76 -0.90
N LEU A 24 -8.31 -4.72 -0.24
CA LEU A 24 -8.98 -3.60 -0.91
C LEU A 24 -8.02 -2.63 -1.59
N ILE A 25 -6.76 -2.56 -1.14
CA ILE A 25 -5.77 -1.63 -1.71
C ILE A 25 -5.51 -1.91 -3.19
N TYR A 26 -5.37 -3.20 -3.55
CA TYR A 26 -5.00 -3.57 -4.92
C TYR A 26 -6.02 -3.13 -5.98
N PRO A 27 -7.32 -3.45 -5.88
CA PRO A 27 -8.31 -3.01 -6.87
C PRO A 27 -8.45 -1.49 -6.91
N VAL A 28 -8.33 -0.79 -5.78
CA VAL A 28 -8.45 0.68 -5.72
C VAL A 28 -7.32 1.37 -6.49
N ILE A 29 -6.07 0.95 -6.28
CA ILE A 29 -4.94 1.57 -6.99
C ILE A 29 -4.99 1.23 -8.48
N GLN A 30 -5.37 0.00 -8.83
CA GLN A 30 -5.50 -0.38 -10.25
C GLN A 30 -6.60 0.41 -10.97
N ALA A 31 -7.73 0.66 -10.31
CA ALA A 31 -8.79 1.51 -10.84
C ALA A 31 -8.31 2.95 -11.02
N ALA A 32 -7.68 3.53 -9.99
CA ALA A 32 -7.15 4.90 -10.04
C ALA A 32 -6.13 5.11 -11.17
N VAL A 33 -5.20 4.17 -11.38
CA VAL A 33 -4.26 4.24 -12.51
C VAL A 33 -4.99 4.12 -13.86
N SER A 34 -6.06 3.32 -13.93
CA SER A 34 -6.82 3.12 -15.18
C SER A 34 -7.70 4.33 -15.56
N ASP A 35 -8.15 5.09 -14.56
CA ASP A 35 -8.95 6.31 -14.74
C ASP A 35 -8.12 7.46 -15.31
N GLU A 36 -6.82 7.53 -14.98
CA GLU A 36 -5.90 8.57 -15.44
C GLU A 36 -5.24 8.25 -16.80
N VAL A 37 -5.28 6.99 -17.26
CA VAL A 37 -4.63 6.58 -18.51
C VAL A 37 -5.63 6.50 -19.67
N PRO A 38 -5.33 7.11 -20.85
CA PRO A 38 -6.17 7.01 -22.04
C PRO A 38 -6.44 5.56 -22.47
N ALA A 39 -7.64 5.27 -22.96
CA ALA A 39 -8.09 3.91 -23.26
C ALA A 39 -7.12 3.09 -24.14
N ALA A 40 -6.49 3.72 -25.13
CA ALA A 40 -5.52 3.10 -26.02
C ALA A 40 -4.22 2.65 -25.32
N TRP A 41 -3.86 3.27 -24.19
CA TRP A 41 -2.60 3.07 -23.49
C TRP A 41 -2.75 2.38 -22.12
N ARG A 42 -3.98 2.06 -21.68
CA ARG A 42 -4.27 1.47 -20.36
C ARG A 42 -3.45 0.21 -20.08
N GLY A 43 -3.30 -0.67 -21.07
CA GLY A 43 -2.49 -1.89 -20.93
C GLY A 43 -1.03 -1.59 -20.59
N VAL A 44 -0.42 -0.60 -21.26
CA VAL A 44 0.96 -0.18 -21.01
C VAL A 44 1.08 0.54 -19.67
N GLY A 45 0.12 1.42 -19.33
CA GLY A 45 0.10 2.13 -18.04
C GLY A 45 0.02 1.18 -16.84
N ILE A 46 -0.86 0.17 -16.91
CA ILE A 46 -0.94 -0.87 -15.88
C ILE A 46 0.34 -1.71 -15.83
N GLY A 47 0.96 -1.98 -16.98
CA GLY A 47 2.23 -2.71 -17.08
C GLY A 47 3.38 -1.99 -16.37
N ILE A 48 3.55 -0.68 -16.62
CA ILE A 48 4.56 0.16 -15.96
C ILE A 48 4.31 0.22 -14.44
N TYR A 49 3.05 0.42 -14.03
CA TYR A 49 2.68 0.41 -12.60
C TYR A 49 3.07 -0.90 -11.92
N ARG A 50 2.74 -2.05 -12.52
CA ARG A 50 3.10 -3.37 -11.98
C ARG A 50 4.60 -3.56 -11.92
N PHE A 51 5.33 -3.20 -12.97
CA PHE A 51 6.79 -3.31 -13.00
C PHE A 51 7.44 -2.53 -11.86
N CYS A 52 7.08 -1.25 -11.70
CA CYS A 52 7.62 -0.41 -10.62
C CYS A 52 7.28 -0.98 -9.23
N ARG A 53 6.03 -1.44 -9.05
CA ARG A 53 5.57 -2.04 -7.79
C ARG A 53 6.34 -3.32 -7.46
N ASP A 54 6.46 -4.22 -8.43
CA ASP A 54 7.08 -5.54 -8.23
C ASP A 54 8.59 -5.41 -8.00
N MET A 55 9.24 -4.46 -8.70
CA MET A 55 10.64 -4.15 -8.45
C MET A 55 10.85 -3.59 -7.03
N GLY A 56 9.90 -2.81 -6.50
CA GLY A 56 9.91 -2.34 -5.11
C GLY A 56 9.93 -3.48 -4.08
N TYR A 57 9.16 -4.55 -4.32
CA TYR A 57 9.19 -5.74 -3.45
C TYR A 57 10.54 -6.44 -3.49
N VAL A 58 11.11 -6.63 -4.68
CA VAL A 58 12.42 -7.29 -4.85
C VAL A 58 13.53 -6.48 -4.20
N VAL A 59 13.63 -5.19 -4.54
CA VAL A 59 14.65 -4.28 -3.99
C VAL A 59 14.47 -4.14 -2.48
N GLY A 60 13.24 -3.98 -2.00
CA GLY A 60 12.93 -3.88 -0.58
C GLY A 60 13.31 -5.13 0.21
N ALA A 61 13.03 -6.33 -0.32
CA ALA A 61 13.41 -7.60 0.30
C ALA A 61 14.94 -7.77 0.36
N LEU A 62 15.66 -7.37 -0.71
CA LEU A 62 17.13 -7.41 -0.74
C LEU A 62 17.74 -6.45 0.28
N VAL A 63 17.25 -5.22 0.33
CA VAL A 63 17.67 -4.19 1.31
C VAL A 63 17.38 -4.68 2.73
N ALA A 64 16.17 -5.14 3.00
CA ALA A 64 15.79 -5.68 4.30
C ALA A 64 16.69 -6.86 4.68
N GLY A 65 16.84 -7.87 3.82
CA GLY A 65 17.71 -9.03 4.06
C GLY A 65 19.16 -8.65 4.37
N PHE A 66 19.69 -7.61 3.72
CA PHE A 66 21.02 -7.09 4.00
C PHE A 66 21.12 -6.49 5.41
N PHE A 67 20.14 -5.66 5.82
CA PHE A 67 20.16 -4.98 7.12
C PHE A 67 19.73 -5.85 8.31
N LEU A 68 18.87 -6.85 8.09
CA LEU A 68 18.23 -7.64 9.15
C LEU A 68 19.15 -8.63 9.89
N HIS A 69 20.46 -8.64 9.63
CA HIS A 69 21.44 -9.42 10.39
C HIS A 69 21.55 -9.03 11.88
N LYS A 70 20.99 -7.87 12.29
CA LYS A 70 20.95 -7.42 13.69
C LYS A 70 19.52 -7.12 14.13
N SER A 71 19.12 -7.59 15.31
CA SER A 71 17.77 -7.41 15.86
C SER A 71 17.33 -5.94 15.96
N VAL A 72 18.27 -5.01 16.16
CA VAL A 72 18.01 -3.55 16.19
C VAL A 72 17.65 -3.00 14.81
N ALA A 73 18.20 -3.57 13.73
CA ALA A 73 17.92 -3.12 12.38
C ALA A 73 16.47 -3.39 11.98
N ILE A 74 15.84 -4.43 12.54
CA ILE A 74 14.41 -4.71 12.33
C ILE A 74 13.55 -3.57 12.85
N LEU A 75 13.78 -3.15 14.10
CA LEU A 75 13.03 -2.08 14.75
C LEU A 75 13.23 -0.73 14.04
N VAL A 76 14.46 -0.42 13.64
CA VAL A 76 14.78 0.81 12.89
C VAL A 76 14.11 0.80 11.52
N ALA A 77 14.18 -0.32 10.79
CA ALA A 77 13.53 -0.45 9.49
C ALA A 77 12.00 -0.31 9.60
N SER A 78 11.36 -0.93 10.59
CA SER A 78 9.92 -0.79 10.84
C SER A 78 9.54 0.65 11.17
N PHE A 79 10.35 1.36 11.96
CA PHE A 79 10.10 2.75 12.33
C PHE A 79 10.25 3.70 11.14
N LEU A 80 11.28 3.50 10.31
CA LEU A 80 11.49 4.27 9.07
C LEU A 80 10.39 4.03 8.04
N LEU A 81 9.93 2.78 7.87
CA LEU A 81 8.80 2.47 6.99
C LEU A 81 7.51 3.15 7.46
N LEU A 82 7.27 3.18 8.77
CA LEU A 82 6.13 3.86 9.35
C LEU A 82 6.21 5.38 9.13
N LEU A 83 7.40 5.98 9.34
CA LEU A 83 7.63 7.39 9.07
C LEU A 83 7.44 7.75 7.60
N CYS A 84 8.02 6.97 6.67
CA CYS A 84 7.82 7.16 5.24
C CYS A 84 6.34 7.07 4.86
N SER A 85 5.60 6.10 5.42
CA SER A 85 4.16 5.95 5.15
C SER A 85 3.36 7.18 5.61
N VAL A 86 3.60 7.65 6.84
CA VAL A 86 2.94 8.86 7.38
C VAL A 86 3.32 10.11 6.59
N LEU A 87 4.59 10.24 6.20
CA LEU A 87 5.07 11.35 5.39
C LEU A 87 4.41 11.36 4.00
N ILE A 88 4.29 10.20 3.35
CA ILE A 88 3.61 10.07 2.05
C ILE A 88 2.12 10.45 2.20
N LEU A 89 1.43 9.94 3.22
CA LEU A 89 0.03 10.30 3.45
C LEU A 89 -0.17 11.80 3.73
N THR A 90 0.78 12.46 4.37
CA THR A 90 0.66 13.90 4.69
C THR A 90 1.07 14.80 3.53
N LEU A 91 2.07 14.41 2.74
CA LEU A 91 2.58 15.23 1.64
C LEU A 91 1.88 15.00 0.30
N PHE A 92 1.35 13.78 0.06
CA PHE A 92 0.87 13.37 -1.27
C PHE A 92 -0.64 13.20 -1.39
N VAL A 93 -1.46 13.52 -0.38
CA VAL A 93 -2.93 13.58 -0.58
C VAL A 93 -3.24 14.79 -1.48
N PRO A 94 -3.48 14.60 -2.79
CA PRO A 94 -3.78 15.71 -3.67
C PRO A 94 -5.23 16.06 -3.42
N LYS A 95 -5.49 17.33 -3.08
CA LYS A 95 -6.86 17.85 -2.98
C LYS A 95 -7.54 17.63 -4.33
N GLN A 96 -8.47 16.68 -4.39
CA GLN A 96 -9.27 16.39 -5.59
C GLN A 96 -9.94 17.69 -6.02
N ARG A 97 -9.52 18.26 -7.16
CA ARG A 97 -10.26 19.39 -7.72
C ARG A 97 -11.59 18.84 -8.23
N PRO A 98 -12.74 19.40 -7.81
CA PRO A 98 -14.01 19.01 -8.39
C PRO A 98 -13.90 19.23 -9.91
N LYS A 99 -14.20 18.19 -10.70
CA LYS A 99 -14.34 18.34 -12.15
C LYS A 99 -15.45 19.37 -12.34
N GLU A 100 -15.11 20.58 -12.77
CA GLU A 100 -16.08 21.52 -13.29
C GLU A 100 -16.83 20.77 -14.40
N ILE A 101 -18.12 20.53 -14.16
CA ILE A 101 -19.01 20.03 -15.19
C ILE A 101 -19.14 21.21 -16.14
N THR A 102 -18.28 21.27 -17.16
CA THR A 102 -18.46 22.19 -18.28
C THR A 102 -19.76 21.80 -18.95
N SER A 103 -20.84 22.45 -18.52
CA SER A 103 -22.10 22.55 -19.23
C SER A 103 -21.88 23.44 -20.45
N GLU A 104 -21.23 22.92 -21.49
CA GLU A 104 -21.52 23.33 -22.87
C GLU A 104 -22.54 22.30 -23.38
N GLN A 105 -23.82 22.70 -23.49
CA GLN A 105 -24.42 23.25 -24.72
C GLN A 105 -24.46 22.17 -25.81
#